data_AF-A0A8K0UKD4-F1
#
_entry.id   AF-A0A8K0UKD4-F1
#
_cell.length_a   1.000
_cell.length_b   1.000
_cell.length_c   1.000
_cell.angle_alpha   90.00
_cell.angle_beta   90.00
_cell.angle_gamma   90.00
#
_symmetry.space_group_name_H-M   'P 1'
#
loop_
_entity.id
_entity.type
_entity.pdbx_description
1 polymer ?
#
loop_
_entity_poly.entity_id
_entity_poly.type
_entity_poly.pdbx_seq_one_letter_code
_entity_poly.pdbx_strand_id
1 'polypeptide(L)'
;MPQQTDPAVPVTLSAVTSQPSSQKIRIVGRLTEPCSPSSPFIELTDGKQNTLLVDISLCLEPFKSSPWLREKHSLVMLVGYLEDLDDDRAAAGQRRVVLRALLAQETSDLQLGLWERAIREREELESLKS
;
A
#
# COMPACT_ATOMS: atom_id res chain seq x y z
N MET A 1 19.50 21.01 -9.92
CA MET A 1 19.00 19.98 -10.86
C MET A 1 17.62 19.55 -10.37
N PRO A 2 16.58 19.51 -11.23
CA PRO A 2 15.30 18.96 -10.80
C PRO A 2 15.50 17.48 -10.47
N GLN A 3 15.15 17.07 -9.24
CA GLN A 3 15.13 15.66 -8.88
C GLN A 3 13.97 15.02 -9.65
N GLN A 4 14.29 14.26 -10.69
CA GLN A 4 13.31 13.43 -11.37
C GLN A 4 13.00 12.25 -10.44
N THR A 5 11.98 12.40 -9.60
CA THR A 5 11.54 11.32 -8.71
C THR A 5 10.84 10.24 -9.52
N ASP A 6 11.18 8.98 -9.28
CA ASP A 6 10.47 7.86 -9.89
C ASP A 6 8.95 7.96 -9.64
N PRO A 7 8.12 7.76 -10.68
CA PRO A 7 6.68 7.79 -10.53
C PRO A 7 6.21 6.59 -9.72
N ALA A 8 5.25 6.81 -8.81
CA ALA A 8 4.62 5.73 -8.07
C ALA A 8 3.59 5.01 -8.95
N VAL A 9 3.84 3.75 -9.27
CA VAL A 9 2.93 2.95 -10.12
C VAL A 9 1.68 2.62 -9.31
N PRO A 10 0.45 3.00 -9.75
CA PRO A 10 -0.76 2.56 -9.07
C PRO A 10 -0.96 1.05 -9.24
N VAL A 11 -1.19 0.35 -8.13
CA VAL A 11 -1.33 -1.12 -8.06
C VAL A 11 -2.50 -1.48 -7.16
N THR A 12 -3.22 -2.57 -7.49
CA THR A 12 -4.26 -3.14 -6.62
C THR A 12 -3.64 -3.99 -5.51
N LEU A 13 -4.30 -4.10 -4.35
CA LEU A 13 -3.78 -4.94 -3.26
C LEU A 13 -3.53 -6.40 -3.68
N SER A 14 -4.38 -6.96 -4.56
CA SER A 14 -4.20 -8.30 -5.10
C SER A 14 -2.96 -8.48 -5.99
N ALA A 15 -2.48 -7.40 -6.62
CA ALA A 15 -1.35 -7.43 -7.54
C ALA A 15 -0.02 -7.01 -6.88
N VAL A 16 -0.03 -6.67 -5.58
CA VAL A 16 1.18 -6.21 -4.86
C VAL A 16 2.24 -7.30 -4.80
N THR A 17 1.88 -8.55 -4.48
CA THR A 17 2.84 -9.66 -4.33
C THR A 17 3.55 -10.00 -5.64
N SER A 18 2.94 -9.69 -6.78
CA SER A 18 3.55 -9.86 -8.11
C SER A 18 4.45 -8.70 -8.54
N GLN A 19 4.45 -7.57 -7.83
CA GLN A 19 5.31 -6.44 -8.18
C GLN A 19 6.77 -6.71 -7.82
N PRO A 20 7.75 -6.23 -8.62
CA PRO A 20 9.15 -6.30 -8.25
C PRO A 20 9.42 -5.61 -6.91
N SER A 21 10.35 -6.15 -6.13
CA SER A 21 10.84 -5.46 -4.93
C SER A 21 11.57 -4.18 -5.30
N SER A 22 11.66 -3.27 -4.33
CA SER A 22 12.16 -1.90 -4.48
C SER A 22 11.38 -1.03 -5.48
N GLN A 23 10.20 -1.47 -5.95
CA GLN A 23 9.36 -0.65 -6.80
C GLN A 23 8.56 0.36 -5.97
N LYS A 24 8.54 1.62 -6.43
CA LYS A 24 7.67 2.64 -5.87
C LYS A 24 6.25 2.42 -6.37
N ILE A 25 5.34 2.11 -5.45
CA ILE A 25 3.94 1.84 -5.77
C ILE A 25 3.02 2.81 -5.04
N ARG A 26 1.82 2.97 -5.60
CA ARG A 26 0.69 3.67 -5.00
C ARG A 26 -0.46 2.69 -4.84
N ILE A 27 -0.93 2.53 -3.62
CA ILE A 27 -2.01 1.60 -3.31
C ILE A 27 -3.09 2.31 -2.51
N VAL A 28 -4.26 1.69 -2.49
CA VAL A 28 -5.39 2.12 -1.67
C VAL A 28 -5.92 0.89 -0.96
N GLY A 29 -6.18 1.02 0.33
CA GLY A 29 -6.79 -0.04 1.12
C GLY A 29 -7.50 0.50 2.35
N ARG A 30 -8.22 -0.38 3.01
CA ARG A 30 -8.88 -0.11 4.29
C ARG A 30 -8.01 -0.58 5.43
N LEU A 31 -7.88 0.20 6.49
CA LEU A 31 -7.25 -0.30 7.72
C LEU A 31 -8.07 -1.47 8.28
N THR A 32 -7.41 -2.59 8.54
CA THR A 32 -8.04 -3.75 9.19
C THR A 32 -8.28 -3.46 10.67
N GLU A 33 -7.26 -2.96 11.37
CA GLU A 33 -7.32 -2.57 12.78
C GLU A 33 -6.62 -1.23 12.99
N PRO A 34 -6.99 -0.49 14.06
CA PRO A 34 -6.29 0.72 14.45
C PRO A 34 -4.79 0.49 14.70
N CYS A 35 -3.96 1.48 14.37
CA CYS A 35 -2.52 1.41 14.60
C CYS A 35 -2.22 1.30 16.09
N SER A 36 -1.44 0.29 16.49
CA SER A 36 -0.96 0.18 17.86
C SER A 36 0.10 1.25 18.15
N PRO A 37 0.13 1.86 19.36
CA PRO A 37 1.21 2.77 19.75
C PRO A 37 2.57 2.07 19.86
N SER A 38 2.60 0.73 19.98
CA SER A 38 3.84 -0.04 20.16
C SER A 38 4.53 -0.41 18.84
N SER A 39 3.88 -0.23 17.69
CA SER A 39 4.42 -0.66 16.40
C SER A 39 4.00 0.29 15.27
N PRO A 40 4.91 0.73 14.39
CA PRO A 40 4.60 1.59 13.25
C PRO A 40 4.02 0.81 12.06
N PHE A 41 3.50 -0.39 12.30
CA PHE A 41 2.94 -1.24 11.26
C PHE A 41 1.41 -1.17 11.28
N ILE A 42 0.83 -1.05 10.09
CA ILE A 42 -0.60 -1.18 9.87
C ILE A 42 -0.86 -2.29 8.85
N GLU A 43 -2.04 -2.88 8.91
CA GLU A 43 -2.50 -3.84 7.91
C GLU A 43 -3.60 -3.21 7.08
N LEU A 44 -3.46 -3.29 5.76
CA LEU A 44 -4.48 -2.89 4.81
C LEU A 44 -5.19 -4.09 4.21
N THR A 45 -6.47 -3.94 3.94
CA THR A 45 -7.29 -4.91 3.21
C THR A 45 -8.11 -4.25 2.10
N ASP A 46 -8.41 -4.99 1.05
CA ASP A 46 -9.40 -4.62 0.03
C ASP A 46 -10.84 -5.01 0.42
N GLY A 47 -11.03 -5.60 1.62
CA GLY A 47 -12.30 -6.17 2.07
C GLY A 47 -12.56 -7.58 1.55
N LYS A 48 -11.60 -8.20 0.84
CA LYS A 48 -11.63 -9.59 0.37
C LYS A 48 -10.59 -10.38 1.18
N GLN A 49 -9.76 -11.18 0.50
CA GLN A 49 -8.75 -12.05 1.12
C GLN A 49 -7.33 -11.45 1.06
N ASN A 50 -7.16 -10.29 0.41
CA ASN A 50 -5.84 -9.70 0.25
C ASN A 50 -5.57 -8.76 1.42
N THR A 51 -4.47 -9.00 2.12
CA THR A 51 -3.95 -8.07 3.11
C THR A 51 -2.50 -7.73 2.82
N LEU A 52 -2.10 -6.53 3.22
CA LEU A 52 -0.73 -6.04 3.06
C LEU A 52 -0.29 -5.37 4.36
N LEU A 53 0.88 -5.79 4.85
CA LEU A 53 1.56 -5.11 5.93
C LEU A 53 2.25 -3.85 5.40
N VAL A 54 2.08 -2.75 6.11
CA VAL A 54 2.65 -1.45 5.74
C VAL A 54 3.40 -0.89 6.92
N ASP A 55 4.66 -0.52 6.71
CA ASP A 55 5.42 0.30 7.65
C ASP A 55 5.12 1.78 7.37
N ILE A 56 4.50 2.45 8.34
CA ILE A 56 4.15 3.87 8.28
C ILE A 56 5.06 4.74 9.15
N SER A 57 6.20 4.23 9.63
CA SER A 57 7.15 4.95 10.49
C SER A 57 7.53 6.34 9.99
N LEU A 58 7.64 6.51 8.66
CA LEU A 58 7.95 7.80 8.02
C LEU A 58 6.74 8.73 7.89
N CYS A 59 5.52 8.20 8.05
CA CYS A 59 4.27 8.95 7.94
C CYS A 59 3.72 9.38 9.32
N LEU A 60 4.33 8.92 10.41
CA LEU A 60 3.95 9.28 11.77
C LEU A 60 4.57 10.63 12.15
N GLU A 61 3.75 11.68 12.13
CA GLU A 61 4.13 13.00 12.62
C GLU A 61 3.65 13.20 14.07
N PRO A 62 4.54 13.42 15.07
CA PRO A 62 4.15 13.58 16.48
C PRO A 62 3.19 14.75 16.74
N PHE A 63 3.27 15.79 15.91
CA PHE A 63 2.55 17.05 16.09
C PHE A 63 1.30 17.16 15.22
N LYS A 64 1.02 16.16 14.38
CA LYS A 64 -0.13 16.15 13.49
C LYS A 64 -1.04 15.00 13.86
N SER A 65 -2.28 15.31 14.21
CA SER A 65 -3.29 14.28 14.43
C SER A 65 -3.58 13.57 13.10
N SER A 66 -3.52 12.24 13.12
CA SER A 66 -3.94 11.37 12.03
C SER A 66 -5.13 10.53 12.50
N PRO A 67 -6.38 11.06 12.48
CA PRO A 67 -7.56 10.38 13.01
C PRO A 67 -7.78 9.00 12.39
N TRP A 68 -7.51 8.88 11.08
CA TRP A 68 -7.59 7.62 10.32
C TRP A 68 -6.78 6.46 10.93
N LEU A 69 -5.73 6.72 11.71
CA LEU A 69 -4.97 5.67 12.42
C LEU A 69 -5.77 5.03 13.57
N ARG A 70 -6.75 5.73 14.12
CA ARG A 70 -7.56 5.30 15.26
C ARG A 70 -8.90 4.69 14.82
N GLU A 71 -9.26 4.88 13.57
CA GLU A 71 -10.55 4.48 13.01
C GLU A 71 -10.42 3.18 12.20
N LYS A 72 -11.28 2.21 12.51
CA LYS A 72 -11.35 0.94 11.79
C LYS A 72 -11.98 1.15 10.41
N HIS A 73 -11.47 0.44 9.40
CA HIS A 73 -11.96 0.49 8.02
C HIS A 73 -11.81 1.82 7.29
N SER A 74 -11.04 2.76 7.87
CA SER A 74 -10.61 4.00 7.23
C SER A 74 -9.95 3.70 5.90
N LEU A 75 -10.36 4.42 4.84
CA LEU A 75 -9.79 4.26 3.52
C LEU A 75 -8.57 5.17 3.38
N VAL A 76 -7.43 4.58 3.07
CA VAL A 76 -6.14 5.27 3.04
C VAL A 76 -5.44 4.96 1.73
N MET A 77 -4.92 6.01 1.10
CA MET A 77 -3.99 5.93 0.00
C MET A 77 -2.56 5.99 0.55
N LEU A 78 -1.72 5.07 0.10
CA LEU A 78 -0.31 5.02 0.45
C LEU A 78 0.55 5.10 -0.79
N VAL A 79 1.69 5.77 -0.66
CA VAL A 79 2.79 5.72 -1.62
C VAL A 79 4.04 5.26 -0.89
N GLY A 80 4.72 4.26 -1.43
CA GLY A 80 5.87 3.66 -0.76
C GLY A 80 6.69 2.75 -1.66
N TYR A 81 7.75 2.19 -1.11
CA TYR A 81 8.57 1.18 -1.76
C TYR A 81 8.20 -0.20 -1.24
N LEU A 82 8.02 -1.16 -2.15
CA LEU A 82 7.78 -2.54 -1.79
C LEU A 82 9.10 -3.20 -1.37
N GLU A 83 9.16 -3.71 -0.15
CA GLU A 83 10.33 -4.41 0.39
C GLU A 83 9.96 -5.89 0.62
N ASP A 84 10.90 -6.79 0.33
CA ASP A 84 10.73 -8.20 0.67
C ASP A 84 10.99 -8.36 2.17
N LEU A 85 10.09 -9.06 2.86
CA LEU A 85 10.36 -9.46 4.24
C LEU A 85 11.28 -10.68 4.16
N ASP A 86 12.55 -10.50 4.51
CA ASP A 86 13.50 -11.60 4.72
C ASP A 86 13.07 -12.41 5.93
N ASP A 87 12.09 -13.29 5.70
CA ASP A 87 11.68 -14.30 6.65
C ASP A 87 12.33 -15.60 6.15
N ASP A 88 13.52 -15.94 6.68
CA ASP A 88 14.21 -17.23 6.46
C ASP A 88 13.31 -18.45 6.76
N ARG A 89 12.14 -18.21 7.36
CA ARG A 89 11.14 -19.19 7.76
C ARG A 89 9.85 -19.13 6.95
N ALA A 90 9.75 -18.30 5.92
CA ALA A 90 8.62 -18.34 4.99
C ALA A 90 8.53 -19.78 4.44
N ALA A 91 7.46 -20.49 4.83
CA ALA A 91 7.23 -21.86 4.40
C ALA A 91 7.41 -21.93 2.88
N ALA A 92 8.42 -22.69 2.45
CA ALA A 92 8.90 -22.88 1.08
C ALA A 92 8.05 -22.19 0.00
N GLY A 93 8.37 -20.93 -0.32
CA GLY A 93 7.87 -20.25 -1.52
C GLY A 93 6.80 -19.17 -1.35
N GLN A 94 6.32 -18.87 -0.14
CA GLN A 94 5.43 -17.69 0.06
C GLN A 94 6.24 -16.41 0.26
N ARG A 95 6.40 -15.63 -0.81
CA ARG A 95 6.98 -14.28 -0.75
C ARG A 95 6.13 -13.38 0.14
N ARG A 96 6.70 -12.91 1.25
CA ARG A 96 6.09 -11.89 2.11
C ARG A 96 6.70 -10.56 1.74
N VAL A 97 5.84 -9.56 1.57
CA VAL A 97 6.26 -8.20 1.23
C VAL A 97 5.67 -7.23 2.24
N VAL A 98 6.42 -6.16 2.51
CA VAL A 98 5.97 -5.02 3.29
C VAL A 98 6.05 -3.77 2.42
N LEU A 99 5.06 -2.90 2.51
CA LEU A 99 5.16 -1.59 1.89
C LEU A 99 5.76 -0.61 2.89
N ARG A 100 6.94 -0.08 2.59
CA ARG A 100 7.52 1.04 3.34
C ARG A 100 6.93 2.35 2.85
N ALA A 101 5.96 2.88 3.58
CA ALA A 101 5.22 4.07 3.19
C ALA A 101 6.06 5.34 3.36
N LEU A 102 6.12 6.13 2.29
CA LEU A 102 6.67 7.50 2.28
C LEU A 102 5.57 8.55 2.48
N LEU A 103 4.35 8.21 2.09
CA LEU A 103 3.17 9.06 2.20
C LEU A 103 1.97 8.19 2.56
N ALA A 104 1.20 8.65 3.54
CA ALA A 104 -0.10 8.10 3.90
C ALA A 104 -1.11 9.23 3.97
N GLN A 105 -2.22 9.06 3.24
CA GLN A 105 -3.29 10.05 3.18
C GLN A 105 -4.64 9.36 3.28
N GLU A 106 -5.46 9.84 4.20
CA GLU A 106 -6.88 9.45 4.26
C GLU A 106 -7.60 9.91 3.00
N THR A 107 -8.38 9.02 2.40
CA THR A 107 -9.15 9.26 1.18
C THR A 107 -10.56 8.73 1.36
N SER A 108 -11.34 9.38 2.23
CA SER A 108 -12.67 8.89 2.64
C SER A 108 -13.73 8.96 1.53
N ASP A 109 -13.51 9.81 0.53
CA ASP A 109 -14.36 10.00 -0.66
C ASP A 109 -14.01 9.06 -1.82
N LEU A 110 -12.87 8.37 -1.75
CA LEU A 110 -12.41 7.48 -2.81
C LEU A 110 -13.26 6.21 -2.87
N GLN A 111 -13.73 5.85 -4.06
CA GLN A 111 -14.42 4.58 -4.28
C GLN A 111 -13.40 3.50 -4.65
N LEU A 112 -13.14 2.57 -3.73
CA LEU A 112 -12.17 1.48 -3.93
C LEU A 112 -12.46 0.65 -5.21
N GLY A 113 -13.74 0.39 -5.50
CA GLY A 113 -14.11 -0.33 -6.73
C GLY A 113 -13.77 0.43 -8.01
N LEU A 114 -13.90 1.76 -8.01
CA LEU A 114 -13.51 2.59 -9.15
C LEU A 114 -11.98 2.62 -9.30
N TRP A 115 -11.25 2.70 -8.19
CA TRP A 115 -9.80 2.59 -8.16
C TRP A 115 -9.30 1.27 -8.77
N GLU A 116 -9.83 0.13 -8.29
CA GLU A 116 -9.47 -1.19 -8.82
C GLU A 116 -9.80 -1.35 -10.30
N ARG A 117 -10.91 -0.76 -10.76
CA ARG A 117 -11.32 -0.79 -12.16
C ARG A 117 -10.39 0.04 -13.04
N ALA A 118 -10.06 1.26 -12.62
CA ALA A 118 -9.18 2.15 -13.36
C ALA A 118 -7.77 1.56 -13.53
N ILE A 119 -7.26 0.83 -12.53
CA ILE A 119 -5.97 0.13 -12.64
C ILE A 119 -6.06 -1.00 -13.65
N ARG A 120 -7.09 -1.85 -13.59
CA ARG A 120 -7.28 -2.94 -14.56
C ARG A 120 -7.36 -2.45 -15.99
N GLU A 121 -8.17 -1.42 -16.24
CA GLU A 121 -8.29 -0.82 -17.59
C GLU A 121 -6.94 -0.26 -18.07
N ARG A 122 -6.13 0.31 -17.18
CA ARG A 122 -4.77 0.77 -17.52
C ARG A 122 -3.85 -0.40 -17.88
N GLU A 123 -3.83 -1.46 -17.08
CA GLU A 123 -2.98 -2.64 -17.31
C GLU A 123 -3.34 -3.33 -18.64
N GLU A 124 -4.62 -3.44 -18.96
CA GLU A 124 -5.11 -3.94 -20.25
C GLU A 124 -4.59 -3.10 -21.43
N LEU A 125 -4.69 -1.76 -21.32
CA LEU A 125 -4.19 -0.84 -22.36
C LEU A 125 -2.68 -0.88 -22.51
N GLU A 126 -1.93 -1.11 -21.43
CA GLU A 126 -0.47 -1.28 -21.49
C GLU A 126 -0.10 -2.60 -22.17
N SER A 127 -0.86 -3.68 -21.91
CA SER A 127 -0.64 -4.99 -22.56
C SER A 127 -0.88 -4.98 -24.07
N LEU A 128 -1.82 -4.15 -24.55
CA LEU A 128 -2.15 -4.01 -25.98
C LEU A 128 -1.11 -3.21 -26.78
N LYS A 129 -0.23 -2.47 -26.10
CA LYS A 129 0.82 -1.66 -26.73
C LYS A 129 2.18 -2.37 -26.79
N SER A 130 2.31 -3.50 -26.11
CA SER A 130 3.53 -4.33 -26.10
C SER A 130 3.49 -5.43 -27.16
#